data_AF-A0A6L7CR75-F1
#
_entry.id   AF-A0A6L7CR75-F1
#
_cell.length_a   1.000
_cell.length_b   1.000
_cell.length_c   1.000
_cell.angle_alpha   90.00
_cell.angle_beta   90.00
_cell.angle_gamma   90.00
#
_symmetry.space_group_name_H-M   'P 1'
#
loop_
_entity.id
_entity.type
_entity.pdbx_description
1 polymer ?
#
loop_
_entity_poly.entity_id
_entity_poly.type
_entity_poly.pdbx_seq_one_letter_code
_entity_poly.pdbx_strand_id
1 'polypeptide(L)'
;MNATAAQTKSLEWLNRLRANPKIPLIVAGSAAVAVMVALILWAKAPDYRTLFSNLSDQDGGAIVSQLTQMNIPYRVSEASGAIEVPADKVHELRLRLAQQGLPKGGAVGFELLDQEKFGISQFSEQVNYQRALEGELSRTIETIGPVKGARVHLAMPKPSLFVREQKSPSASVTVNLLPGRALDEGQISAIV
;
A
#
# COMPACT_ATOMS: atom_id res chain seq x y z
N MET A 1 -35.83 -37.85 -36.62
CA MET A 1 -36.07 -36.87 -37.70
C MET A 1 -35.63 -35.51 -37.17
N ASN A 2 -34.54 -34.88 -37.68
CA ASN A 2 -34.16 -33.45 -37.50
C ASN A 2 -32.69 -33.12 -37.86
N ALA A 3 -31.89 -34.06 -38.39
CA ALA A 3 -30.50 -33.76 -38.79
C ALA A 3 -30.37 -33.11 -40.19
N THR A 4 -31.40 -33.20 -41.04
CA THR A 4 -31.33 -32.81 -42.46
C THR A 4 -31.69 -31.35 -42.75
N ALA A 5 -32.27 -30.60 -41.81
CA ALA A 5 -32.69 -29.21 -42.02
C ALA A 5 -31.60 -28.16 -41.68
N ALA A 6 -30.61 -28.50 -40.86
CA ALA A 6 -29.51 -27.60 -40.50
C ALA A 6 -28.45 -27.51 -41.62
N GLN A 7 -28.28 -28.61 -42.37
CA GLN A 7 -27.25 -28.74 -43.41
C GLN A 7 -27.60 -28.01 -44.71
N THR A 8 -28.88 -27.75 -44.98
CA THR A 8 -29.32 -26.99 -46.16
C THR A 8 -29.26 -25.48 -45.92
N LYS A 9 -29.63 -25.01 -44.73
CA LYS A 9 -29.46 -23.59 -44.34
C LYS A 9 -28.01 -23.15 -44.37
N SER A 10 -27.06 -24.03 -43.98
CA SER A 10 -25.63 -23.74 -44.02
C SER A 10 -25.04 -23.63 -45.44
N LEU A 11 -25.75 -24.08 -46.47
CA LEU A 11 -25.30 -24.00 -47.86
C LEU A 11 -25.90 -22.78 -48.59
N GLU A 12 -27.07 -22.31 -48.17
CA GLU A 12 -27.72 -21.13 -48.76
C GLU A 12 -27.09 -19.79 -48.34
N TRP A 13 -26.58 -19.65 -47.11
CA TRP A 13 -25.89 -18.40 -46.69
C TRP A 13 -24.55 -18.20 -47.42
N LEU A 14 -23.85 -19.30 -47.72
CA LEU A 14 -22.63 -19.29 -48.54
C LEU A 14 -22.90 -18.79 -49.97
N ASN A 15 -24.03 -19.21 -50.56
CA ASN A 15 -24.41 -18.76 -51.89
C ASN A 15 -24.93 -17.31 -51.91
N ARG A 16 -25.62 -16.84 -50.85
CA ARG A 16 -26.01 -15.42 -50.72
C ARG A 16 -24.81 -14.48 -50.47
N LEU A 17 -23.77 -14.95 -49.77
CA LEU A 17 -22.48 -14.26 -49.66
C LEU A 17 -21.76 -14.13 -51.01
N ARG A 18 -21.89 -15.14 -51.87
CA ARG A 18 -21.24 -15.19 -53.19
C ARG A 18 -22.02 -14.45 -54.27
N ALA A 19 -23.34 -14.31 -54.13
CA ALA A 19 -24.23 -13.68 -55.11
C ALA A 19 -24.24 -12.14 -55.05
N ASN A 20 -23.77 -11.53 -53.96
CA ASN A 20 -23.68 -10.08 -53.84
C ASN A 20 -22.26 -9.66 -53.39
N PRO A 21 -21.41 -9.16 -54.30
CA PRO A 21 -19.99 -8.89 -54.02
C PRO A 21 -19.77 -7.81 -52.94
N LYS A 22 -20.83 -7.11 -52.50
CA LYS A 22 -20.79 -6.10 -51.45
C LYS A 22 -20.80 -6.67 -50.03
N ILE A 23 -21.38 -7.86 -49.82
CA ILE A 23 -21.47 -8.49 -48.49
C ILE A 23 -20.10 -8.91 -47.93
N PRO A 24 -19.22 -9.61 -48.70
CA PRO A 24 -17.87 -9.93 -48.20
C PRO A 24 -17.04 -8.67 -47.94
N LEU A 25 -17.25 -7.59 -48.70
CA LEU A 25 -16.60 -6.29 -48.47
C LEU A 25 -17.01 -5.64 -47.14
N ILE A 26 -18.31 -5.65 -46.80
CA ILE A 26 -18.80 -5.11 -45.53
C ILE A 26 -18.29 -5.96 -44.36
N VAL A 27 -18.33 -7.29 -44.47
CA VAL A 27 -17.84 -8.21 -43.42
C VAL A 27 -16.33 -8.04 -43.21
N ALA A 28 -15.55 -7.95 -44.29
CA ALA A 28 -14.11 -7.70 -44.22
C ALA A 28 -13.80 -6.32 -43.61
N GLY A 29 -14.57 -5.28 -43.98
CA GLY A 29 -14.44 -3.94 -43.40
C GLY A 29 -14.74 -3.91 -41.91
N SER A 30 -15.84 -4.52 -41.47
CA SER A 30 -16.18 -4.62 -40.05
C SER A 30 -15.16 -5.44 -39.26
N ALA A 31 -14.64 -6.53 -39.84
CA ALA A 31 -13.58 -7.33 -39.21
C ALA A 31 -12.27 -6.53 -39.06
N ALA A 32 -11.89 -5.76 -40.08
CA ALA A 32 -10.71 -4.89 -40.01
C ALA A 32 -10.85 -3.81 -38.92
N VAL A 33 -12.03 -3.20 -38.80
CA VAL A 33 -12.30 -2.21 -37.73
C VAL A 33 -12.27 -2.87 -36.36
N ALA A 34 -12.86 -4.06 -36.20
CA ALA A 34 -12.83 -4.80 -34.93
C ALA A 34 -11.39 -5.16 -34.51
N VAL A 35 -10.56 -5.63 -35.45
CA VAL A 35 -9.14 -5.92 -35.20
C VAL A 35 -8.37 -4.64 -34.84
N MET A 36 -8.64 -3.53 -35.53
CA MET A 36 -8.00 -2.24 -35.22
C MET A 36 -8.34 -1.75 -33.82
N VAL A 37 -9.62 -1.82 -33.42
CA VAL A 37 -10.05 -1.45 -32.06
C VAL A 37 -9.43 -2.39 -31.03
N ALA A 38 -9.38 -3.69 -31.30
CA ALA A 38 -8.72 -4.66 -30.42
C ALA A 38 -7.23 -4.35 -30.22
N LEU A 39 -6.51 -4.02 -31.30
CA LEU A 39 -5.10 -3.63 -31.24
C LEU A 39 -4.88 -2.33 -30.45
N ILE A 40 -5.76 -1.33 -30.61
CA ILE A 40 -5.68 -0.07 -29.85
C ILE A 40 -5.94 -0.31 -28.36
N LEU A 41 -6.92 -1.15 -28.01
CA LEU A 41 -7.21 -1.49 -26.62
C LEU A 41 -6.08 -2.31 -25.98
N TRP A 42 -5.46 -3.20 -26.75
CA TRP A 42 -4.33 -4.01 -26.29
C TRP A 42 -3.06 -3.17 -26.09
N ALA A 43 -2.81 -2.19 -26.96
CA ALA A 43 -1.71 -1.25 -26.84
C ALA A 43 -1.85 -0.27 -25.65
N LYS A 44 -3.06 -0.09 -25.11
CA LYS A 44 -3.34 0.75 -23.94
C LYS A 44 -3.22 0.03 -22.60
N ALA A 45 -2.59 -1.15 -22.54
CA ALA A 45 -2.32 -1.82 -21.27
C ALA A 45 -1.57 -0.84 -20.32
N PRO A 46 -2.16 -0.46 -19.17
CA PRO A 46 -1.50 0.46 -18.26
C PRO A 46 -0.28 -0.23 -17.68
N ASP A 47 0.88 0.41 -17.82
CA ASP A 47 2.09 0.01 -17.11
C ASP A 47 1.88 0.31 -15.62
N TYR A 48 2.07 -0.69 -14.75
CA TYR A 48 1.88 -0.53 -13.31
C TYR A 48 3.23 -0.25 -12.67
N ARG A 49 3.29 0.79 -11.85
CA ARG A 49 4.49 1.14 -11.08
C ARG A 49 4.18 1.21 -9.59
N THR A 50 5.18 0.84 -8.79
CA THR A 50 5.10 0.89 -7.33
C THR A 50 4.89 2.32 -6.84
N LEU A 51 3.77 2.53 -6.15
CA LEU A 51 3.45 3.79 -5.49
C LEU A 51 4.20 3.86 -4.16
N PHE A 52 4.00 2.86 -3.31
CA PHE A 52 4.62 2.68 -2.00
C PHE A 52 4.95 1.20 -1.75
N SER A 53 6.03 0.95 -1.02
CA SER A 53 6.48 -0.36 -0.57
C SER A 53 6.71 -0.34 0.94
N ASN A 54 6.74 -1.52 1.56
CA ASN A 54 7.07 -1.68 2.98
C ASN A 54 6.16 -0.88 3.93
N LEU A 55 4.86 -0.83 3.59
CA LEU A 55 3.84 -0.16 4.39
C LEU A 55 3.40 -1.05 5.56
N SER A 56 3.02 -0.42 6.67
CA SER A 56 2.25 -1.12 7.72
C SER A 56 0.86 -1.49 7.19
N ASP A 57 0.23 -2.53 7.75
CA ASP A 57 -1.14 -2.93 7.38
C ASP A 57 -2.14 -1.77 7.50
N GLN A 58 -1.93 -0.92 8.50
CA GLN A 58 -2.76 0.25 8.74
C GLN A 58 -2.59 1.32 7.64
N ASP A 59 -1.36 1.64 7.25
CA ASP A 59 -1.09 2.59 6.17
C ASP A 59 -1.53 2.02 4.81
N GLY A 60 -1.31 0.73 4.57
CA GLY A 60 -1.75 0.01 3.38
C GLY A 60 -3.27 0.08 3.21
N GLY A 61 -4.03 -0.24 4.26
CA GLY A 61 -5.49 -0.13 4.26
C GLY A 61 -5.99 1.31 4.02
N ALA A 62 -5.35 2.30 4.64
CA ALA A 62 -5.71 3.70 4.44
C ALA A 62 -5.45 4.18 3.01
N ILE A 63 -4.33 3.79 2.41
CA ILE A 63 -3.99 4.12 1.02
C ILE A 63 -4.94 3.42 0.05
N VAL A 64 -5.22 2.13 0.24
CA VAL A 64 -6.17 1.37 -0.58
C VAL A 64 -7.57 1.98 -0.52
N SER A 65 -8.04 2.37 0.67
CA SER A 65 -9.33 3.05 0.82
C SER A 65 -9.38 4.36 0.04
N GLN A 66 -8.31 5.15 0.05
CA GLN A 66 -8.23 6.41 -0.69
C GLN A 66 -8.16 6.19 -2.20
N LEU A 67 -7.37 5.22 -2.67
CA LEU A 67 -7.30 4.86 -4.09
C LEU A 67 -8.66 4.37 -4.60
N THR A 68 -9.37 3.59 -3.80
CA THR A 68 -10.74 3.14 -4.10
C THR A 68 -11.72 4.31 -4.16
N GLN A 69 -11.65 5.25 -3.21
CA GLN A 69 -12.49 6.44 -3.18
C GLN A 69 -12.26 7.36 -4.40
N MET A 70 -11.00 7.45 -4.87
CA MET A 70 -10.62 8.18 -6.08
C MET A 70 -10.89 7.39 -7.37
N ASN A 71 -11.43 6.16 -7.26
CA ASN A 71 -11.72 5.27 -8.38
C ASN A 71 -10.49 4.98 -9.26
N ILE A 72 -9.34 4.77 -8.61
CA ILE A 72 -8.07 4.52 -9.28
C ILE A 72 -7.78 3.02 -9.25
N PRO A 73 -7.49 2.39 -10.40
CA PRO A 73 -7.11 0.98 -10.43
C PRO A 73 -5.79 0.81 -9.69
N TYR A 74 -5.75 -0.13 -8.76
CA TYR A 74 -4.58 -0.48 -7.99
C TYR A 74 -4.36 -1.99 -8.01
N ARG A 75 -3.12 -2.41 -7.77
CA ARG A 75 -2.74 -3.80 -7.57
C ARG A 75 -1.88 -3.91 -6.33
N VAL A 76 -2.00 -5.02 -5.63
CA VAL A 76 -1.11 -5.33 -4.50
C VAL A 76 -0.20 -6.46 -4.95
N SER A 77 1.10 -6.23 -4.90
CA SER A 77 2.09 -7.23 -5.24
C SER A 77 2.17 -8.26 -4.12
N GLU A 78 1.75 -9.52 -4.36
CA GLU A 78 1.80 -10.58 -3.34
C GLU A 78 3.23 -10.88 -2.85
N ALA A 79 4.25 -10.62 -3.68
CA ALA A 79 5.65 -10.87 -3.33
C ALA A 79 6.26 -9.82 -2.39
N SER A 80 5.74 -8.59 -2.39
CA SER A 80 6.36 -7.45 -1.70
C SER A 80 5.40 -6.64 -0.82
N GLY A 81 4.10 -6.96 -0.86
CA GLY A 81 3.05 -6.15 -0.24
C GLY A 81 2.95 -4.73 -0.80
N ALA A 82 3.61 -4.45 -1.93
CA ALA A 82 3.68 -3.11 -2.49
C ALA A 82 2.38 -2.75 -3.22
N ILE A 83 1.96 -1.49 -3.08
CA ILE A 83 0.79 -0.95 -3.77
C ILE A 83 1.26 -0.39 -5.12
N GLU A 84 0.72 -0.91 -6.20
CA GLU A 84 1.03 -0.53 -7.58
C GLU A 84 -0.16 0.19 -8.22
N VAL A 85 0.15 1.24 -8.98
CA VAL A 85 -0.84 2.06 -9.69
C VAL A 85 -0.35 2.36 -11.12
N PRO A 86 -1.22 2.80 -12.04
CA PRO A 86 -0.80 3.20 -13.37
C PRO A 86 0.36 4.21 -13.34
N ALA A 87 1.41 3.93 -14.12
CA ALA A 87 2.66 4.66 -14.19
C ALA A 87 2.50 6.16 -14.44
N ASP A 88 1.46 6.53 -15.19
CA ASP A 88 1.05 7.89 -15.51
C ASP A 88 0.57 8.67 -14.28
N LYS A 89 0.04 7.99 -13.25
CA LYS A 89 -0.57 8.63 -12.07
C LYS A 89 0.28 8.58 -10.81
N VAL A 90 1.42 7.87 -10.81
CA VAL A 90 2.25 7.66 -9.60
C VAL A 90 2.62 8.97 -8.91
N HIS A 91 3.15 9.95 -9.66
CA HIS A 91 3.62 11.21 -9.09
C HIS A 91 2.47 12.07 -8.55
N GLU A 92 1.38 12.16 -9.30
CA GLU A 92 0.17 12.86 -8.88
C GLU A 92 -0.41 12.24 -7.60
N LEU A 93 -0.48 10.91 -7.55
CA LEU A 93 -1.01 10.18 -6.43
C LEU A 93 -0.17 10.33 -5.17
N ARG A 94 1.16 10.32 -5.29
CA ARG A 94 2.05 10.62 -4.15
C ARG A 94 1.77 11.99 -3.58
N LEU A 95 1.62 13.01 -4.43
CA LEU A 95 1.34 14.36 -3.97
C LEU A 95 -0.04 14.45 -3.29
N ARG A 96 -1.08 13.85 -3.89
CA ARG A 96 -2.44 13.85 -3.31
C ARG A 96 -2.52 13.09 -1.99
N LEU A 97 -1.87 11.93 -1.89
CA LEU A 97 -1.84 11.15 -0.65
C LEU A 97 -1.02 11.87 0.43
N ALA A 98 0.07 12.53 0.06
CA ALA A 98 0.84 13.37 0.98
C ALA A 98 0.02 14.56 1.51
N GLN A 99 -0.82 15.19 0.68
CA GLN A 99 -1.75 16.24 1.12
C GLN A 99 -2.77 15.72 2.16
N GLN A 100 -3.10 14.43 2.13
CA GLN A 100 -3.96 13.77 3.10
C GLN A 100 -3.19 13.23 4.32
N GLY A 101 -1.87 13.47 4.40
CA GLY A 101 -1.01 12.97 5.47
C GLY A 101 -0.76 11.46 5.41
N LEU A 102 -0.83 10.85 4.22
CA LEU A 102 -0.52 9.45 3.99
C LEU A 102 0.84 9.28 3.27
N PRO A 103 1.63 8.26 3.62
CA PRO A 103 1.44 7.33 4.75
C PRO A 103 1.63 8.03 6.11
N LYS A 104 0.91 7.61 7.14
CA LYS A 104 0.99 8.23 8.47
C LYS A 104 2.27 7.86 9.21
N GLY A 105 2.92 6.78 8.76
CA GLY A 105 4.12 6.25 9.40
C GLY A 105 3.74 5.60 10.72
N GLY A 106 3.69 4.27 10.74
CA GLY A 106 3.61 3.52 11.99
C GLY A 106 4.82 3.79 12.88
N ALA A 107 4.67 3.62 14.19
CA ALA A 107 5.82 3.52 15.09
C ALA A 107 6.66 2.31 14.65
N VAL A 108 7.84 2.57 14.11
CA VAL A 108 8.76 1.52 13.67
C VAL A 108 9.55 1.07 14.90
N GLY A 109 9.41 -0.19 15.28
CA GLY A 109 10.08 -0.83 16.41
C GLY A 109 11.38 -1.50 15.98
N PHE A 110 11.60 -2.73 16.45
CA PHE A 110 12.80 -3.51 16.09
C PHE A 110 12.89 -3.89 14.61
N GLU A 111 11.84 -3.65 13.81
CA GLU A 111 11.86 -3.87 12.36
C GLU A 111 12.94 -3.02 11.64
N LEU A 112 13.44 -1.94 12.28
CA LEU A 112 14.58 -1.14 11.80
C LEU A 112 15.91 -1.88 11.88
N LEU A 113 16.05 -2.87 12.77
CA LEU A 113 17.29 -3.65 12.96
C LEU A 113 17.41 -4.78 11.94
N ASP A 114 16.29 -5.29 11.42
CA ASP A 114 16.27 -6.41 10.47
C ASP A 114 16.79 -6.02 9.07
N GLN A 115 16.87 -4.71 8.77
CA GLN A 115 17.53 -4.23 7.56
C GLN A 115 19.04 -4.08 7.81
N GLU A 116 19.76 -5.21 7.75
CA GLU A 116 21.22 -5.22 7.81
C GLU A 116 21.81 -4.45 6.61
N LYS A 117 22.27 -3.23 6.87
CA LYS A 117 23.11 -2.48 5.94
C LYS A 117 24.57 -2.70 6.33
N PHE A 118 25.34 -3.36 5.47
CA PHE A 118 26.78 -3.50 5.68
C PHE A 118 27.44 -2.11 5.82
N GLY A 119 28.20 -1.90 6.90
CA GLY A 119 28.95 -0.67 7.16
C GLY A 119 28.30 0.36 8.09
N ILE A 120 27.34 -0.02 8.94
CA ILE A 120 26.77 0.88 9.95
C ILE A 120 27.80 1.27 11.02
N SER A 121 27.75 2.54 11.46
CA SER A 121 28.52 3.06 12.59
C SER A 121 27.89 2.67 13.92
N GLN A 122 28.68 2.49 14.98
CA GLN A 122 28.18 2.31 16.36
C GLN A 122 27.19 3.41 16.80
N PHE A 123 27.37 4.65 16.31
CA PHE A 123 26.40 5.72 16.57
C PHE A 123 25.05 5.44 15.91
N SER A 124 25.05 4.91 14.69
CA SER A 124 23.81 4.55 13.98
C SER A 124 23.11 3.36 14.64
N GLU A 125 23.87 2.37 15.11
CA GLU A 125 23.34 1.22 15.86
C GLU A 125 22.65 1.69 17.15
N GLN A 126 23.30 2.55 17.93
CA GLN A 126 22.73 3.11 19.15
C GLN A 126 21.43 3.90 18.88
N VAL A 127 21.40 4.70 17.82
CA VAL A 127 20.21 5.48 17.43
C VAL A 127 19.08 4.55 16.99
N ASN A 128 19.38 3.51 16.21
CA ASN A 128 18.38 2.54 15.78
C ASN A 128 17.83 1.72 16.96
N TYR A 129 18.70 1.29 17.86
CA TYR A 129 18.32 0.62 19.10
C TYR A 129 17.39 1.49 19.96
N GLN A 130 17.71 2.78 20.10
CA GLN A 130 16.84 3.73 20.80
C GLN A 130 15.46 3.85 20.13
N ARG A 131 15.40 4.03 18.81
CA ARG A 131 14.11 4.13 18.09
C ARG A 131 13.30 2.84 18.22
N ALA A 132 13.97 1.70 18.14
CA ALA A 132 13.32 0.41 18.30
C ALA A 132 12.70 0.25 19.70
N LEU A 133 13.43 0.65 20.75
CA LEU A 133 12.93 0.65 22.12
C LEU A 133 11.74 1.60 22.30
N GLU A 134 11.79 2.80 21.73
CA GLU A 134 10.68 3.75 21.71
C GLU A 134 9.43 3.15 21.02
N GLY A 135 9.62 2.45 19.89
CA GLY A 135 8.56 1.76 19.17
C GLY A 135 7.91 0.62 19.98
N GLU A 136 8.71 -0.23 20.62
CA GLU A 136 8.19 -1.32 21.46
C GLU A 136 7.47 -0.83 22.71
N LEU A 137 7.99 0.22 23.36
CA LEU A 137 7.29 0.86 24.48
C LEU A 137 5.96 1.45 24.02
N SER A 138 5.94 2.11 22.85
CA SER A 138 4.69 2.61 22.25
C SER A 138 3.68 1.48 22.05
N ARG A 139 4.10 0.37 21.44
CA ARG A 139 3.25 -0.79 21.18
C ARG A 139 2.75 -1.45 22.46
N THR A 140 3.59 -1.49 23.51
CA THR A 140 3.20 -2.00 24.84
C THR A 140 2.14 -1.11 25.49
N ILE A 141 2.32 0.21 25.47
CA ILE A 141 1.35 1.16 26.05
C ILE A 141 0.03 1.15 25.28
N GLU A 142 0.06 0.91 23.96
CA GLU A 142 -1.13 0.74 23.12
C GLU A 142 -1.96 -0.50 23.48
N THR A 143 -1.41 -1.47 24.22
CA THR A 143 -2.20 -2.61 24.73
C THR A 143 -3.14 -2.23 25.87
N ILE A 144 -2.94 -1.06 26.48
CA ILE A 144 -3.81 -0.54 27.54
C ILE A 144 -5.14 -0.11 26.90
N GLY A 145 -6.25 -0.73 27.29
CA GLY A 145 -7.51 -0.68 26.55
C GLY A 145 -8.02 0.72 26.12
N PRO A 146 -7.95 1.77 26.95
CA PRO A 146 -8.32 3.14 26.54
C PRO A 146 -7.39 3.81 25.53
N VAL A 147 -6.17 3.31 25.33
CA VAL A 147 -5.14 3.93 24.48
C VAL A 147 -5.35 3.52 23.03
N LYS A 148 -5.60 4.50 22.17
CA LYS A 148 -5.72 4.34 20.71
C LYS A 148 -4.36 4.38 20.01
N GLY A 149 -3.41 5.13 20.57
CA GLY A 149 -2.06 5.29 20.04
C GLY A 149 -1.16 5.92 21.08
N ALA A 150 0.11 5.54 21.10
CA ALA A 150 1.10 6.12 21.99
C ALA A 150 2.27 6.71 21.18
N ARG A 151 3.03 7.58 21.82
CA ARG A 151 4.33 8.04 21.34
C ARG A 151 5.25 8.21 22.53
N VAL A 152 6.39 7.53 22.47
CA VAL A 152 7.40 7.54 23.53
C VAL A 152 8.66 8.18 23.00
N HIS A 153 9.24 9.10 23.78
CA HIS A 153 10.55 9.67 23.52
C HIS A 153 11.46 9.39 24.71
N LEU A 154 12.57 8.69 24.46
CA LEU A 154 13.55 8.37 25.49
C LEU A 154 14.71 9.36 25.44
N ALA A 155 15.16 9.79 26.61
CA ALA A 155 16.36 10.58 26.80
C ALA A 155 17.39 9.73 27.54
N MET A 156 18.18 8.97 26.77
CA MET A 156 19.28 8.16 27.31
C MET A 156 20.58 8.98 27.37
N PRO A 157 21.19 9.15 28.55
CA PRO A 157 22.47 9.85 28.66
C PRO A 157 23.60 9.00 28.09
N LYS A 158 24.58 9.67 27.46
CA LYS A 158 25.76 8.99 26.91
C LYS A 158 26.70 8.56 28.04
N PRO A 159 27.20 7.31 28.05
CA PRO A 159 28.22 6.92 29.00
C PRO A 159 29.50 7.73 28.74
N SER A 160 30.07 8.32 29.79
CA SER A 160 31.30 9.11 29.73
C SER A 160 32.19 8.77 30.92
N LEU A 161 33.48 8.54 30.66
CA LEU A 161 34.49 8.27 31.69
C LEU A 161 34.79 9.48 32.58
N PHE A 162 34.28 10.66 32.22
CA PHE A 162 34.53 11.93 32.89
C PHE A 162 33.41 12.38 33.81
N VAL A 163 32.32 11.60 33.91
CA VAL A 163 31.16 11.96 34.73
C VAL A 163 31.06 11.02 35.92
N ARG A 164 31.10 11.58 37.13
CA ARG A 164 31.05 10.84 38.41
C ARG A 164 29.63 10.38 38.78
N GLU A 165 28.62 11.10 38.28
CA GLU A 165 27.20 10.79 38.47
C GLU A 165 26.50 10.60 37.12
N GLN A 166 26.14 9.37 36.80
CA GLN A 166 25.33 9.08 35.62
C GLN A 166 23.92 9.65 35.85
N LYS A 167 23.44 10.49 34.92
CA LYS A 167 22.04 10.90 34.92
C LYS A 167 21.16 9.66 34.67
N SER A 168 20.02 9.58 35.34
CA SER A 168 19.04 8.54 35.05
C SER A 168 18.38 8.79 33.69
N PRO A 169 18.07 7.75 32.90
CA PRO A 169 17.24 7.88 31.71
C PRO A 169 15.88 8.50 32.06
N SER A 170 15.35 9.34 31.17
CA SER A 170 13.99 9.86 31.30
C SER A 170 13.18 9.59 30.04
N ALA A 171 11.86 9.60 30.18
CA ALA A 171 10.93 9.36 29.08
C ALA A 171 9.83 10.44 29.07
N SER A 172 9.34 10.78 27.88
CA SER A 172 8.12 11.54 27.68
C SER A 172 7.14 10.69 26.89
N VAL A 173 5.94 10.49 27.44
CA VAL A 173 4.90 9.64 26.85
C VAL A 173 3.71 10.52 26.50
N THR A 174 3.31 10.51 25.23
CA THR A 174 2.06 11.11 24.77
C THR A 174 1.11 10.00 24.37
N VAL A 175 -0.09 9.98 24.95
CA VAL A 175 -1.13 9.01 24.63
C VAL A 175 -2.31 9.70 23.95
N ASN A 176 -2.87 9.01 22.96
CA ASN A 176 -4.11 9.38 22.33
C ASN A 176 -5.17 8.36 22.73
N LEU A 177 -6.27 8.80 23.34
CA LEU A 177 -7.29 7.91 23.88
C LEU A 177 -8.42 7.67 22.89
N LEU A 178 -9.15 6.58 23.09
CA LEU A 178 -10.42 6.33 22.41
C LEU A 178 -11.45 7.42 22.79
N PRO A 179 -12.32 7.85 21.88
CA PRO A 179 -13.34 8.87 22.17
C PRO A 179 -14.21 8.48 23.38
N GLY A 180 -14.35 9.40 24.34
CA GLY A 180 -15.15 9.19 25.55
C GLY A 180 -14.51 8.26 26.59
N ARG A 181 -13.25 7.85 26.41
CA ARG A 181 -12.47 7.13 27.42
C ARG A 181 -11.47 8.07 28.10
N ALA A 182 -11.19 7.79 29.36
CA ALA A 182 -10.12 8.40 30.14
C ALA A 182 -9.26 7.28 30.76
N LEU A 183 -8.01 7.60 31.08
CA LEU A 183 -7.17 6.72 31.89
C LEU A 183 -7.51 6.90 33.36
N ASP A 184 -7.58 5.80 34.09
CA ASP A 184 -7.62 5.83 35.56
C ASP A 184 -6.20 5.91 36.15
N GLU A 185 -6.09 6.21 37.44
CA GLU A 185 -4.79 6.32 38.12
C GLU A 185 -3.99 5.02 38.09
N GLY A 186 -4.66 3.86 38.08
CA GLY A 186 -4.00 2.56 38.01
C GLY A 186 -3.34 2.32 36.65
N GLN A 187 -4.00 2.72 35.57
CA GLN A 187 -3.48 2.69 34.22
C GLN A 187 -2.36 3.70 34.01
N ILE A 188 -2.47 4.89 34.59
CA ILE A 188 -1.38 5.89 34.58
C ILE A 188 -0.16 5.35 35.32
N SER A 189 -0.36 4.75 36.50
CA SER A 189 0.73 4.14 37.28
C SER A 189 1.30 2.86 36.65
N ALA A 190 0.60 2.25 35.69
CA ALA A 190 1.12 1.12 34.92
C ALA A 190 2.04 1.58 33.77
N ILE A 191 1.99 2.86 33.40
CA ILE A 191 2.90 3.50 32.45
C ILE A 191 4.06 4.11 33.24
N VAL A 192 5.07 3.30 33.59
CA VAL A 192 6.27 3.72 34.34
C VAL A 192 7.52 3.26 33.62
#